data_AF-A0A7W2M162-F1
#
_entry.id   AF-A0A7W2M162-F1
#
_cell.length_a   1.000
_cell.length_b   1.000
_cell.length_c   1.000
_cell.angle_alpha   90.00
_cell.angle_beta   90.00
_cell.angle_gamma   90.00
#
_symmetry.space_group_name_H-M   'P 1'
#
loop_
_entity.id
_entity.type
_entity.pdbx_description
1 polymer ?
#
loop_
_entity_poly.entity_id
_entity_poly.type
_entity_poly.pdbx_seq_one_letter_code
_entity_poly.pdbx_strand_id
1 'polypeptide(L)'
;MLTVRTQLMPISVAGEIVQDVTLTAAEIARFNEARESFKLIKALYWAHVVPSLGGFDNPVTGELERLFERVVFDTRNFLYPHRNAAAFHDAKHVGGAE
;
A
#
# COMPACT_ATOMS: atom_id res chain seq x y z
N MET A 1 -52.21 10.22 11.00
CA MET A 1 -50.96 9.66 10.43
C MET A 1 -49.79 10.47 10.97
N LEU A 2 -48.97 9.88 11.85
CA LEU A 2 -47.78 10.53 12.42
C LEU A 2 -46.55 10.11 11.61
N THR A 3 -45.94 11.06 10.90
CA THR A 3 -44.71 10.83 10.16
C THR A 3 -43.53 10.87 11.14
N VAL A 4 -43.00 9.70 11.50
CA VAL A 4 -41.77 9.59 12.29
C VAL A 4 -40.60 10.03 11.41
N ARG A 5 -40.01 11.19 11.72
CA ARG A 5 -38.73 11.61 11.16
C ARG A 5 -37.63 10.79 11.84
N THR A 6 -37.09 9.79 11.14
CA THR A 6 -35.85 9.12 11.53
C THR A 6 -34.72 10.14 11.46
N GLN A 7 -34.30 10.70 12.60
CA GLN A 7 -33.08 11.48 12.67
C GLN A 7 -31.90 10.52 12.54
N LEU A 8 -31.23 10.53 11.40
CA LEU A 8 -29.93 9.88 11.24
C LEU A 8 -28.92 10.67 12.08
N MET A 9 -28.52 10.12 13.23
CA MET A 9 -27.39 10.67 13.98
C MET A 9 -26.14 10.54 13.11
N PRO A 10 -25.37 11.62 12.89
CA PRO A 10 -24.14 11.52 12.13
C PRO A 10 -23.19 10.58 12.87
N ILE A 11 -22.76 9.53 12.17
CA ILE A 11 -21.71 8.63 12.66
C ILE A 11 -20.47 9.49 12.90
N SER A 12 -20.00 9.52 14.14
CA SER A 12 -18.72 10.12 14.48
C SER A 12 -17.62 9.35 13.75
N VAL A 13 -17.17 9.85 12.61
CA VAL A 13 -15.99 9.34 11.93
C VAL A 13 -14.78 9.81 12.73
N ALA A 14 -14.17 8.90 13.48
CA ALA A 14 -12.88 9.15 14.10
C ALA A 14 -11.83 9.21 12.98
N GLY A 15 -11.28 10.40 12.73
CA GLY A 15 -10.21 10.64 11.78
C GLY A 15 -9.21 11.62 12.35
N GLU A 16 -7.93 11.41 12.08
CA GLU A 16 -6.87 12.36 12.38
C GLU A 16 -6.57 13.19 11.12
N ILE A 17 -6.51 14.51 11.28
CA ILE A 17 -6.03 15.39 10.21
C ILE A 17 -4.51 15.22 10.16
N VAL A 18 -4.04 14.47 9.16
CA VAL A 18 -2.61 14.33 8.88
C VAL A 18 -2.14 15.60 8.16
N GLN A 19 -1.14 16.28 8.71
CA GLN A 19 -0.54 17.44 8.06
C GLN A 19 0.15 17.04 6.75
N ASP A 20 0.12 17.94 5.77
CA ASP A 20 0.89 17.79 4.56
C ASP A 20 2.37 17.66 4.92
N VAL A 21 3.01 16.61 4.42
CA VAL A 21 4.43 16.37 4.61
C VAL A 21 5.15 16.65 3.30
N THR A 22 6.19 17.47 3.39
CA THR A 22 7.14 17.67 2.30
C THR A 22 8.25 16.64 2.45
N LEU A 23 8.26 15.64 1.57
CA LEU A 23 9.35 14.67 1.50
C LEU A 23 10.48 15.25 0.63
N THR A 24 11.70 15.16 1.13
CA THR A 24 12.90 15.44 0.35
C THR A 24 13.09 14.38 -0.74
N ALA A 25 13.80 14.74 -1.82
CA ALA A 25 14.14 13.80 -2.88
C ALA A 25 14.89 12.57 -2.35
N ALA A 26 15.75 12.73 -1.34
CA ALA A 26 16.49 11.64 -0.71
C ALA A 26 15.57 10.68 0.06
N GLU A 27 14.52 11.18 0.71
CA GLU A 27 13.51 10.33 1.37
C GLU A 27 12.73 9.51 0.35
N ILE A 28 12.27 10.16 -0.73
CA ILE A 28 11.56 9.48 -1.83
C ILE A 28 12.44 8.39 -2.45
N ALA A 29 13.73 8.68 -2.68
CA ALA A 29 14.68 7.70 -3.22
C ALA A 29 14.79 6.47 -2.31
N ARG A 30 14.95 6.66 -0.99
CA ARG A 30 14.99 5.55 -0.02
C ARG A 30 13.72 4.71 -0.02
N PHE A 31 12.55 5.33 -0.15
CA PHE A 31 11.29 4.59 -0.23
C PHE A 31 11.18 3.79 -1.53
N ASN A 32 11.65 4.33 -2.65
CA ASN A 32 11.72 3.59 -3.91
C ASN A 32 12.68 2.41 -3.82
N GLU A 33 13.87 2.60 -3.26
CA GLU A 33 14.84 1.52 -3.03
C GLU A 33 14.27 0.41 -2.13
N ALA A 34 13.51 0.77 -1.09
CA ALA A 34 12.82 -0.20 -0.24
C ALA A 34 11.76 -1.00 -1.01
N ARG A 35 10.98 -0.35 -1.88
CA ARG A 35 10.01 -1.02 -2.75
C ARG A 35 10.68 -1.98 -3.73
N GLU A 36 11.76 -1.56 -4.37
CA GLU A 36 12.49 -2.43 -5.30
C GLU A 36 13.13 -3.62 -4.58
N SER A 37 13.71 -3.40 -3.40
CA SER A 37 14.22 -4.48 -2.56
C SER A 37 13.11 -5.47 -2.18
N PHE A 38 11.94 -4.97 -1.78
CA PHE A 38 10.80 -5.82 -1.43
C PHE A 38 10.26 -6.62 -2.62
N LYS A 39 10.18 -6.00 -3.80
CA LYS A 39 9.83 -6.71 -5.06
C LYS A 39 10.82 -7.83 -5.36
N LEU A 40 12.11 -7.58 -5.21
CA LEU A 40 13.15 -8.59 -5.43
C LEU A 40 13.02 -9.74 -4.43
N ILE A 41 12.78 -9.44 -3.15
CA ILE A 41 12.50 -10.47 -2.13
C ILE A 41 11.30 -11.31 -2.54
N LYS A 42 10.19 -10.69 -2.96
CA LYS A 42 8.99 -11.43 -3.39
C LYS A 42 9.26 -12.28 -4.63
N ALA A 43 10.05 -11.80 -5.58
CA ALA A 43 10.45 -12.55 -6.76
C ALA A 43 11.30 -13.79 -6.41
N LEU A 44 12.29 -13.64 -5.52
CA LEU A 44 13.09 -14.77 -5.03
C LEU A 44 12.25 -15.79 -4.26
N TYR A 45 11.33 -15.30 -3.43
CA TYR A 45 10.37 -16.13 -2.73
C TYR A 45 9.51 -16.96 -3.69
N TRP A 46 8.93 -16.33 -4.73
CA TRP A 46 8.15 -17.04 -5.75
C TRP A 46 8.99 -18.03 -6.57
N ALA A 47 10.20 -17.64 -6.95
CA ALA A 47 11.05 -18.48 -7.80
C ALA A 47 11.62 -19.70 -7.07
N HIS A 48 11.92 -19.57 -5.77
CA HIS A 48 12.67 -20.59 -5.04
C HIS A 48 11.93 -21.17 -3.84
N VAL A 49 11.29 -20.33 -3.03
CA VAL A 49 10.68 -20.79 -1.77
C VAL A 49 9.35 -21.48 -2.03
N VAL A 50 8.47 -20.89 -2.85
CA VAL A 50 7.15 -21.47 -3.16
C VAL A 50 7.27 -22.88 -3.75
N PRO A 51 8.13 -23.14 -4.76
CA PRO A 51 8.33 -24.50 -5.27
C PRO A 51 8.88 -25.45 -4.21
N SER A 52 9.83 -25.02 -3.38
CA SER A 52 10.39 -25.86 -2.31
C SER A 52 9.39 -26.22 -1.21
N LEU A 53 8.33 -25.42 -1.03
CA LEU A 53 7.22 -25.71 -0.13
C LEU A 53 6.13 -26.60 -0.76
N GLY A 54 6.25 -26.96 -2.04
CA GLY A 54 5.22 -27.74 -2.74
C GLY A 54 4.11 -26.89 -3.37
N GLY A 55 4.34 -25.60 -3.59
CA GLY A 55 3.45 -24.71 -4.31
C GLY A 55 2.53 -23.87 -3.41
N PHE A 56 1.52 -23.26 -4.04
CA PHE A 56 0.60 -22.32 -3.38
C PHE A 56 -0.45 -22.99 -2.48
N ASP A 57 -0.67 -24.30 -2.64
CA ASP A 57 -1.58 -25.06 -1.77
C ASP A 57 -0.98 -25.33 -0.38
N ASN A 58 0.33 -25.14 -0.21
CA ASN A 58 0.95 -25.25 1.11
C ASN A 58 0.48 -24.08 2.01
N PRO A 59 -0.05 -24.36 3.21
CA PRO A 59 -0.55 -23.30 4.11
C PRO A 59 0.51 -22.28 4.51
N VAL A 60 1.80 -22.67 4.54
CA VAL A 60 2.91 -21.74 4.81
C VAL A 60 3.06 -20.72 3.69
N THR A 61 2.90 -21.14 2.42
CA THR A 61 2.90 -20.24 1.27
C THR A 61 1.78 -19.20 1.38
N GLY A 62 0.57 -19.64 1.75
CA GLY A 62 -0.57 -18.75 1.95
C GLY A 62 -0.34 -17.72 3.06
N GLU A 63 0.23 -18.14 4.19
CA GLU A 63 0.54 -17.21 5.29
C GLU A 63 1.65 -16.22 4.92
N LEU A 64 2.67 -16.66 4.17
CA LEU A 64 3.73 -15.77 3.68
C LEU A 64 3.18 -14.72 2.72
N GLU A 65 2.30 -15.07 1.79
CA GLU A 65 1.60 -14.10 0.93
C GLU A 65 0.81 -13.08 1.75
N ARG A 66 0.04 -13.55 2.71
CA ARG A 66 -0.73 -12.69 3.61
C ARG A 66 0.18 -11.71 4.38
N LEU A 67 1.34 -12.16 4.83
CA LEU A 67 2.33 -11.31 5.50
C LEU A 67 2.97 -10.30 4.55
N PHE A 68 3.31 -10.69 3.32
CA PHE A 68 3.81 -9.75 2.30
C PHE A 68 2.78 -8.66 2.01
N GLU A 69 1.51 -9.03 1.80
CA GLU A 69 0.42 -8.07 1.58
C GLU A 69 0.23 -7.16 2.79
N ARG A 70 0.27 -7.71 4.00
CA ARG A 70 0.16 -6.94 5.24
C ARG A 70 1.25 -5.89 5.36
N VAL A 71 2.50 -6.22 5.03
CA VAL A 71 3.60 -5.23 5.04
C VAL A 71 3.30 -4.07 4.10
N VAL A 72 2.86 -4.34 2.87
CA VAL A 72 2.52 -3.28 1.90
C VAL A 72 1.33 -2.45 2.38
N PHE A 73 0.32 -3.09 2.94
CA PHE A 73 -0.89 -2.42 3.41
C PHE A 73 -0.62 -1.54 4.64
N ASP A 74 -0.02 -2.12 5.68
CA ASP A 74 0.24 -1.45 6.97
C ASP A 74 1.24 -0.29 6.78
N THR A 75 2.26 -0.48 5.92
CA THR A 75 3.23 0.57 5.60
C THR A 75 2.74 1.56 4.55
N ARG A 76 1.52 1.39 4.03
CA ARG A 76 0.95 2.22 2.94
C ARG A 76 1.92 2.36 1.76
N ASN A 77 2.41 1.23 1.28
CA ASN A 77 3.44 1.11 0.24
C ASN A 77 4.75 1.82 0.62
N PHE A 78 5.24 1.52 1.83
CA PHE A 78 6.47 2.06 2.41
C PHE A 78 6.46 3.58 2.58
N LEU A 79 5.27 4.17 2.76
CA LEU A 79 5.10 5.61 2.94
C LEU A 79 4.18 5.99 4.10
N TYR A 80 3.98 5.08 5.06
CA TYR A 80 3.21 5.38 6.27
C TYR A 80 3.88 6.51 7.08
N PRO A 81 3.11 7.46 7.64
CA PRO A 81 1.65 7.61 7.52
C PRO A 81 1.19 8.34 6.23
N HIS A 82 2.11 8.91 5.47
CA HIS A 82 1.92 9.84 4.35
C HIS A 82 1.47 9.23 3.01
N ARG A 83 0.53 8.28 2.98
CA ARG A 83 0.03 7.61 1.75
C ARG A 83 -0.25 8.55 0.57
N ASN A 84 -0.76 9.74 0.87
CA ASN A 84 -1.16 10.73 -0.15
C ASN A 84 0.04 11.51 -0.70
N ALA A 85 1.20 11.53 -0.03
CA ALA A 85 2.40 12.19 -0.53
C ALA A 85 3.09 11.40 -1.66
N ALA A 86 2.90 10.07 -1.74
CA ALA A 86 3.36 9.25 -2.87
C ALA A 86 2.35 9.18 -4.02
N ALA A 87 1.13 9.72 -3.89
CA ALA A 87 0.21 9.82 -5.01
C ALA A 87 0.72 10.81 -6.10
N PHE A 88 1.74 11.60 -5.76
CA PHE A 88 2.48 12.47 -6.68
C PHE A 88 3.64 11.71 -7.35
N HIS A 89 3.36 10.59 -8.00
CA HIS A 89 4.32 10.01 -8.94
C HIS A 89 3.87 10.36 -10.37
N ASP A 90 4.72 11.15 -11.03
CA ASP A 90 4.80 11.37 -12.47
C ASP A 90 3.51 11.80 -13.17
N ALA A 91 3.38 13.11 -13.41
CA ALA A 91 3.00 13.53 -14.75
C ALA A 91 4.11 13.04 -15.70
N LYS A 92 4.08 11.75 -16.04
CA LYS A 92 4.89 11.20 -17.11
C LYS A 92 4.45 11.98 -18.34
N HIS A 93 5.37 12.71 -18.98
CA HIS A 93 5.09 13.30 -20.28
C HIS A 93 4.79 12.13 -21.24
N VAL A 94 3.51 11.83 -21.40
CA VAL A 94 2.99 11.04 -22.50
C VAL A 94 3.06 11.99 -23.67
N GLY A 95 4.09 11.84 -24.52
CA GLY A 95 4.31 12.72 -25.66
C GLY A 95 2.98 13.01 -26.35
N GLY A 96 2.58 14.28 -26.34
CA GLY A 96 1.41 14.71 -27.09
C GLY A 96 1.69 14.41 -28.55
N ALA A 97 0.75 13.72 -29.20
CA ALA A 97 0.82 13.51 -30.64
C ALA A 97 0.93 14.89 -31.31
N GLU A 98 2.00 15.09 -32.08
CA GLU A 98 2.00 16.04 -33.19
C GLU A 98 1.01 15.59 -34.26
#